data_AF-A0A522QDJ7-F1
#
_entry.id   AF-A0A522QDJ7-F1
#
_cell.length_a   1.000
_cell.length_b   1.000
_cell.length_c   1.000
_cell.angle_alpha   90.00
_cell.angle_beta   90.00
_cell.angle_gamma   90.00
#
_symmetry.space_group_name_H-M   'P 1'
#
loop_
_entity.id
_entity.type
_entity.pdbx_description
1 polymer ?
#
loop_
_entity_poly.entity_id
_entity_poly.type
_entity_poly.pdbx_seq_one_letter_code
_entity_poly.pdbx_strand_id
1 'polypeptide(L)' 'MIPVVSLVLLTWNALEYTRITIESVRRFTKLPCELVVVDNGSEAPTVEYLRTL' A
#
# COMPACT_ATOMS: atom_id res chain seq x y z
N MET A 1 5.49 -25.47 -3.72
CA MET A 1 4.76 -24.24 -4.08
C MET A 1 5.14 -23.19 -3.04
N ILE A 2 5.52 -21.98 -3.46
CA ILE A 2 5.79 -20.89 -2.51
C ILE A 2 4.43 -20.28 -2.15
N PRO A 3 4.05 -20.18 -0.86
CA PRO A 3 2.78 -19.57 -0.47
C PRO A 3 2.76 -18.08 -0.82
N VAL A 4 1.58 -17.55 -1.11
CA VAL A 4 1.36 -16.10 -1.26
C VAL A 4 1.35 -15.46 0.13
N VAL A 5 2.04 -14.32 0.27
CA VAL A 5 2.02 -13.51 1.50
C VAL A 5 1.11 -12.29 1.32
N SER A 6 0.16 -12.11 2.23
CA SER A 6 -0.66 -10.89 2.28
C SER A 6 0.03 -9.82 3.11
N LEU A 7 0.39 -8.70 2.48
CA LEU A 7 0.91 -7.51 3.15
C LEU A 7 -0.23 -6.53 3.36
N VAL A 8 -0.53 -6.19 4.63
CA VAL A 8 -1.61 -5.25 4.97
C VAL A 8 -1.00 -3.91 5.40
N LEU A 9 -1.28 -2.85 4.66
CA LEU A 9 -0.81 -1.49 4.93
C LEU A 9 -1.98 -0.63 5.41
N LEU A 10 -1.94 -0.22 6.67
CA LEU A 10 -2.86 0.77 7.23
C LEU A 10 -2.35 2.18 6.93
N THR A 11 -3.26 3.08 6.54
CA THR A 11 -2.94 4.49 6.33
C THR A 11 -4.04 5.42 6.83
N TRP A 12 -3.64 6.61 7.26
CA TRP A 12 -4.52 7.73 7.64
C TRP A 12 -3.76 9.05 7.48
N ASN A 13 -4.18 9.91 6.55
CA ASN A 13 -3.57 11.22 6.26
C ASN A 13 -2.04 11.18 6.04
N ALA A 14 -1.53 10.08 5.49
CA ALA A 14 -0.09 9.82 5.35
C ALA A 14 0.34 9.64 3.89
N LEU A 15 -0.11 10.51 2.98
CA LEU A 15 0.11 10.39 1.53
C LEU A 15 1.57 10.06 1.16
N GLU A 16 2.54 10.84 1.68
CA GLU A 16 3.95 10.66 1.35
C GLU A 16 4.47 9.28 1.77
N TYR A 17 4.22 8.90 3.03
CA TYR A 17 4.66 7.61 3.56
C TYR A 17 3.94 6.43 2.92
N THR A 18 2.66 6.59 2.57
CA THR A 18 1.88 5.58 1.85
C THR A 18 2.51 5.31 0.50
N ARG A 19 2.81 6.37 -0.26
CA ARG A 19 3.45 6.26 -1.58
C ARG A 19 4.83 5.61 -1.50
N ILE A 20 5.69 6.06 -0.58
CA ILE A 20 7.05 5.50 -0.43
C ILE A 20 6.99 4.03 0.01
N THR A 21 6.06 3.65 0.89
CA THR A 21 5.89 2.26 1.32
C THR A 21 5.45 1.37 0.16
N ILE A 22 4.45 1.79 -0.61
CA ILE A 22 3.95 1.04 -1.77
C ILE A 22 5.06 0.85 -2.81
N GLU A 23 5.82 1.90 -3.12
CA GLU A 23 6.95 1.82 -4.06
C GLU A 23 8.08 0.92 -3.54
N SER A 24 8.36 0.95 -2.23
CA SER A 24 9.33 0.06 -1.60
C SER A 24 8.90 -1.41 -1.72
N VAL A 25 7.64 -1.73 -1.41
CA VAL A 25 7.10 -3.09 -1.54
C VAL A 25 7.19 -3.58 -2.98
N ARG A 26 6.77 -2.77 -3.96
CA ARG A 26 6.87 -3.10 -5.40
C ARG A 26 8.33 -3.34 -5.83
N ARG A 27 9.26 -2.54 -5.31
CA ARG A 27 10.67 -2.63 -5.67
C ARG A 27 11.38 -3.84 -5.06
N PHE A 28 11.11 -4.16 -3.80
CA PHE A 28 11.94 -5.10 -3.03
C PHE A 28 11.27 -6.45 -2.74
N THR A 29 9.95 -6.57 -2.82
CA THR A 29 9.24 -7.83 -2.58
C THR A 29 9.10 -8.61 -3.90
N LYS A 30 9.94 -9.63 -4.09
CA LYS A 30 9.96 -10.47 -5.32
C LYS A 30 9.27 -11.83 -5.19
N LEU A 31 8.97 -12.24 -3.96
CA LEU A 31 8.16 -13.43 -3.71
C LEU A 31 6.68 -13.11 -3.99
N PRO A 32 5.85 -14.11 -4.32
CA PRO A 32 4.42 -13.90 -4.52
C PRO A 32 3.78 -13.23 -3.30
N CYS A 33 3.28 -12.01 -3.49
CA CYS A 33 2.58 -11.26 -2.46
C CYS A 33 1.42 -10.46 -3.05
N GLU A 34 0.42 -10.20 -2.22
CA GLU A 34 -0.58 -9.17 -2.43
C GLU A 34 -0.37 -8.03 -1.44
N LEU A 35 -0.70 -6.81 -1.86
CA LEU A 35 -0.68 -5.63 -1.00
C LEU A 35 -2.10 -5.11 -0.83
N VAL A 36 -2.61 -5.20 0.39
CA VAL A 36 -3.94 -4.70 0.77
C VAL A 36 -3.76 -3.38 1.51
N VAL A 37 -4.18 -2.28 0.90
CA VAL A 37 -4.14 -0.96 1.53
C VAL A 37 -5.49 -0.66 2.18
N VAL A 38 -5.47 -0.38 3.48
CA VAL A 38 -6.65 -0.06 4.28
C VAL A 38 -6.55 1.40 4.71
N ASP A 39 -7.39 2.24 4.10
CA ASP A 39 -7.52 3.65 4.46
C ASP A 39 -8.52 3.85 5.61
N ASN A 40 -8.06 4.42 6.72
CA ASN A 40 -8.87 4.66 7.92
C ASN A 40 -9.61 6.00 7.87
N GLY A 41 -10.11 6.39 6.70
CA GLY A 41 -10.85 7.64 6.49
C GLY A 41 -9.93 8.85 6.36
N SER A 42 -8.96 8.78 5.43
CA SER A 42 -8.14 9.93 5.11
C SER A 42 -8.92 11.04 4.41
N GLU A 43 -8.35 12.23 4.43
CA GLU A 43 -8.75 13.36 3.60
C GLU A 43 -8.42 13.12 2.12
N ALA A 44 -8.97 14.00 1.26
CA ALA A 44 -8.93 13.88 -0.19
C ALA A 44 -7.54 13.56 -0.78
N PRO A 45 -6.42 14.17 -0.36
CA PRO A 45 -5.12 13.92 -1.02
C PRO A 45 -4.69 12.45 -0.99
N THR A 46 -4.87 11.77 0.15
CA THR A 46 -4.51 10.35 0.28
C THR A 46 -5.50 9.47 -0.47
N VAL A 47 -6.81 9.74 -0.35
CA VAL A 47 -7.86 8.95 -1.01
C VAL A 47 -7.76 9.05 -2.53
N GLU A 48 -7.54 10.25 -3.05
CA GLU A 48 -7.38 10.49 -4.49
C GLU A 48 -6.17 9.74 -5.03
N TYR A 49 -5.03 9.80 -4.34
CA TYR A 49 -3.86 9.02 -4.71
C TYR A 49 -4.14 7.51 -4.72
N LEU A 50 -4.75 6.97 -3.65
CA LEU A 50 -5.06 5.54 -3.56
C LEU A 50 -5.98 5.05 -4.69
N ARG A 51 -6.88 5.90 -5.20
CA ARG A 51 -7.75 5.58 -6.34
C ARG A 51 -7.03 5.54 -7.69
N THR A 52 -5.78 6.00 -7.76
CA THR A 52 -4.96 5.94 -8.99
C THR A 52 -4.10 4.67 -9.10
N LEU A 53 -4.04 3.86 -8.04
CA LEU A 53 -3.19 2.67 -7.94
C LEU A 53 -3.84 1.41 -8.51
#